data_AF-A0A956S6R8-F1
#
_entry.id   AF-A0A956S6R8-F1
#
_cell.length_a   1.000
_cell.length_b   1.000
_cell.length_c   1.000
_cell.angle_alpha   90.00
_cell.angle_beta   90.00
_cell.angle_gamma   90.00
#
_symmetry.space_group_name_H-M   'P 1'
#
loop_
_entity.id
_entity.type
_entity.pdbx_description
1 polymer ?
#
loop_
_entity_poly.entity_id
_entity_poly.type
_entity_poly.pdbx_seq_one_letter_code
_entity_poly.pdbx_strand_id
1 'polypeptide(L)'
;DLGGIEIDVPNAFIDYKYPIEGRENAPENLRYETLDFKAGLQTMDGETALKYARSRHSVNIEEAGDFARARRQQLVIESIKNKVLSAESLFNANKYLNLYSSYADNVKTDFKLPQATFFIKNIEQVKNGKINNIVLSNEKYNPDIPGSGTLRANTQEEKDTIHRNQFVLIPVGNTYEAIQVLIRSQLFESDQSNQR
;
A
#
# COMPACT_ATOMS: atom_id res chain seq x y z
N ASP A 1 -6.41 -13.15 -13.53
CA ASP A 1 -7.65 -12.36 -13.43
C ASP A 1 -7.60 -11.00 -14.12
N LEU A 2 -6.63 -10.13 -13.81
CA LEU A 2 -6.55 -8.80 -14.45
C LEU A 2 -5.52 -8.66 -15.60
N GLY A 3 -4.71 -9.70 -15.84
CA GLY A 3 -3.67 -9.67 -16.89
C GLY A 3 -2.46 -8.77 -16.55
N GLY A 4 -2.22 -8.53 -15.26
CA GLY A 4 -1.18 -7.62 -14.76
C GLY A 4 -1.70 -6.20 -14.48
N ILE A 5 -0.85 -5.39 -13.87
CA ILE A 5 -1.11 -3.99 -13.52
C ILE A 5 0.01 -3.10 -14.04
N GLU A 6 -0.31 -1.83 -14.32
CA GLU A 6 0.68 -0.84 -14.73
C GLU A 6 1.02 0.06 -13.55
N ILE A 7 2.30 0.13 -13.19
CA ILE A 7 2.81 0.97 -12.10
C ILE A 7 3.86 1.92 -12.68
N ASP A 8 3.69 3.20 -12.41
CA ASP A 8 4.76 4.18 -12.63
C ASP A 8 5.68 4.17 -11.41
N VAL A 9 6.84 3.51 -11.55
CA VAL A 9 7.76 3.35 -10.43
C VAL A 9 8.53 4.65 -10.22
N PRO A 10 8.40 5.32 -9.05
CA PRO A 10 8.94 6.66 -8.86
C PRO A 10 10.47 6.68 -8.91
N ASN A 11 11.11 5.74 -8.21
CA ASN A 11 12.56 5.62 -8.16
C ASN A 11 12.99 4.20 -8.49
N ALA A 12 14.09 4.07 -9.23
CA ALA A 12 14.73 2.78 -9.43
C ALA A 12 15.30 2.27 -8.10
N PHE A 13 15.22 0.95 -7.89
CA PHE A 13 15.86 0.32 -6.73
C PHE A 13 16.26 -1.13 -7.00
N ILE A 14 17.25 -1.58 -6.23
CA ILE A 14 17.72 -2.97 -6.23
C ILE A 14 17.67 -3.50 -4.80
N ASP A 15 17.02 -4.65 -4.60
CA ASP A 15 16.99 -5.39 -3.34
C ASP A 15 17.71 -6.73 -3.54
N TYR A 16 18.91 -6.87 -2.99
CA TYR A 16 19.73 -8.09 -3.08
C TYR A 16 19.32 -9.16 -2.05
N LYS A 17 18.41 -8.84 -1.13
CA LYS A 17 18.06 -9.65 0.03
C LYS A 17 16.56 -9.96 0.06
N TYR A 18 15.93 -10.08 -1.10
CA TYR A 18 14.54 -10.52 -1.17
C TYR A 18 14.47 -12.03 -0.88
N PRO A 19 13.72 -12.47 0.15
CA PRO A 19 13.72 -13.87 0.57
C PRO A 19 13.03 -14.76 -0.46
N ILE A 20 13.68 -15.88 -0.80
CA ILE A 20 13.10 -16.96 -1.59
C ILE A 20 12.26 -17.83 -0.65
N GLU A 21 10.97 -17.93 -0.94
CA GLU A 21 10.03 -18.74 -0.17
C GLU A 21 10.48 -20.21 -0.10
N GLY A 22 10.44 -20.79 1.11
CA GLY A 22 10.86 -22.18 1.35
C GLY A 22 12.38 -22.37 1.49
N ARG A 23 13.18 -21.30 1.38
CA ARG A 23 14.64 -21.34 1.56
C ARG A 23 15.11 -20.70 2.86
N GLU A 24 14.24 -20.50 3.83
CA GLU A 24 14.54 -19.81 5.09
C GLU A 24 15.67 -20.50 5.87
N ASN A 25 15.79 -21.83 5.74
CA ASN A 25 16.80 -22.65 6.41
C ASN A 25 18.01 -23.00 5.52
N ALA A 26 18.06 -22.55 4.27
CA ALA A 26 19.19 -22.81 3.37
C ALA A 26 20.47 -22.06 3.84
N PRO A 27 21.67 -22.35 3.28
CA PRO A 27 22.81 -21.45 3.43
C PRO A 27 22.49 -20.02 2.98
N GLU A 28 23.03 -18.99 3.65
CA GLU A 28 22.65 -17.57 3.45
C GLU A 28 22.69 -17.14 1.97
N ASN A 29 23.72 -17.56 1.24
CA ASN A 29 23.91 -17.27 -0.18
C ASN A 29 22.85 -17.89 -1.10
N LEU A 30 21.98 -18.77 -0.59
CA LEU A 30 20.89 -19.41 -1.33
C LEU A 30 19.50 -18.97 -0.84
N ARG A 31 19.42 -18.12 0.20
CA ARG A 31 18.16 -17.67 0.80
C ARG A 31 17.48 -16.55 0.04
N TYR A 32 18.22 -15.84 -0.81
CA TYR A 32 17.79 -14.56 -1.38
C TYR A 32 17.87 -14.56 -2.91
N GLU A 33 16.94 -13.84 -3.53
CA GLU A 33 16.99 -13.42 -4.92
C GLU A 33 17.21 -11.91 -5.01
N THR A 34 17.66 -11.44 -6.17
CA THR A 34 17.83 -10.00 -6.45
C THR A 34 16.63 -9.48 -7.21
N LEU A 35 16.00 -8.44 -6.69
CA LEU A 35 14.98 -7.65 -7.38
C LEU A 35 15.61 -6.39 -7.95
N ASP A 36 15.26 -6.03 -9.18
CA ASP A 36 15.72 -4.81 -9.86
C ASP A 36 14.53 -4.15 -10.56
N PHE A 37 14.06 -3.04 -9.99
CA PHE A 37 12.98 -2.23 -10.56
C PHE A 37 13.56 -0.94 -11.12
N LYS A 38 13.20 -0.63 -12.37
CA LYS A 38 13.59 0.63 -13.01
C LYS A 38 12.61 1.74 -12.64
N ALA A 39 13.01 3.00 -12.79
CA ALA A 39 12.06 4.11 -12.69
C ALA A 39 11.21 4.17 -13.97
N GLY A 40 9.98 4.67 -13.84
CA GLY A 40 9.02 4.81 -14.93
C GLY A 40 7.99 3.70 -15.03
N LEU A 41 7.09 3.85 -16.01
CA LEU A 41 5.96 2.97 -16.26
C LEU A 41 6.39 1.53 -16.59
N GLN A 42 5.89 0.58 -15.82
CA GLN A 42 6.11 -0.85 -15.99
C GLN A 42 4.82 -1.63 -15.86
N THR A 43 4.66 -2.64 -16.70
CA THR A 43 3.61 -3.65 -16.56
C THR A 43 4.14 -4.79 -15.69
N MET A 44 3.47 -5.05 -14.57
CA MET A 44 3.83 -6.10 -13.62
C MET A 44 2.73 -7.16 -13.56
N ASP A 45 3.12 -8.43 -13.64
CA ASP A 45 2.22 -9.53 -13.33
C ASP A 45 2.04 -9.70 -11.82
N GLY A 46 1.24 -10.69 -11.40
CA GLY A 46 0.94 -10.91 -9.99
C GLY A 46 2.17 -11.20 -9.13
N GLU A 47 3.13 -11.98 -9.65
CA GLU A 47 4.35 -12.32 -8.93
C GLU A 47 5.26 -11.09 -8.78
N THR A 48 5.47 -10.35 -9.87
CA THR A 48 6.31 -9.14 -9.89
C THR A 48 5.71 -8.04 -9.03
N ALA A 49 4.40 -7.81 -9.09
CA ALA A 49 3.71 -6.84 -8.25
C ALA A 49 3.78 -7.21 -6.76
N LEU A 50 3.69 -8.51 -6.44
CA LEU A 50 3.85 -9.00 -5.06
C LEU A 50 5.27 -8.77 -4.55
N LYS A 51 6.28 -9.05 -5.37
CA LYS A 51 7.70 -8.76 -5.07
C LYS A 51 7.93 -7.27 -4.86
N TYR A 52 7.40 -6.43 -5.75
CA TYR A 52 7.41 -4.98 -5.64
C TYR A 52 6.77 -4.50 -4.33
N ALA A 53 5.60 -5.00 -3.95
CA ALA A 53 4.90 -4.63 -2.72
C ALA A 53 5.57 -5.13 -1.43
N ARG A 54 6.44 -6.16 -1.50
CA ARG A 54 7.04 -6.82 -0.33
C ARG A 54 8.50 -6.44 -0.08
N SER A 55 9.23 -5.94 -1.08
CA SER A 55 10.63 -5.52 -0.95
C SER A 55 10.84 -4.56 0.23
N ARG A 56 11.99 -4.68 0.92
CA ARG A 56 12.35 -3.86 2.10
C ARG A 56 13.83 -3.47 2.13
N HIS A 57 14.70 -4.27 1.52
CA HIS A 57 16.15 -4.15 1.66
C HIS A 57 16.79 -3.54 0.42
N SER A 58 16.09 -2.54 -0.14
CA SER A 58 16.63 -1.69 -1.20
C SER A 58 17.95 -1.04 -0.78
N VAL A 59 18.91 -0.98 -1.71
CA VAL A 59 20.13 -0.17 -1.55
C VAL A 59 19.90 1.33 -1.73
N ASN A 60 18.82 1.72 -2.41
CA ASN A 60 18.35 3.10 -2.44
C ASN A 60 17.61 3.39 -1.13
N ILE A 61 18.12 4.35 -0.36
CA ILE A 61 17.63 4.69 0.97
C ILE A 61 16.17 5.20 0.97
N GLU A 62 15.73 5.84 -0.12
CA GLU A 62 14.36 6.32 -0.27
C GLU A 62 13.36 5.19 -0.52
N GLU A 63 13.84 4.06 -1.04
CA GLU A 63 13.04 2.86 -1.37
C GLU A 63 13.21 1.73 -0.33
N ALA A 64 13.98 1.99 0.73
CA ALA A 64 14.28 1.05 1.78
C ALA A 64 13.28 1.12 2.96
N GLY A 65 13.15 0.00 3.68
CA GLY A 65 12.38 -0.08 4.91
C GLY A 65 10.85 -0.18 4.73
N ASP A 66 10.15 -0.09 5.85
CA ASP A 66 8.73 -0.41 5.93
C ASP A 66 7.82 0.70 5.36
N PHE A 67 8.24 1.97 5.41
CA PHE A 67 7.44 3.08 4.87
C PHE A 67 7.50 3.15 3.35
N ALA A 68 8.69 2.94 2.75
CA ALA A 68 8.80 2.76 1.31
C ALA A 68 7.95 1.58 0.82
N ARG A 69 7.99 0.46 1.56
CA ARG A 69 7.11 -0.68 1.29
C ARG A 69 5.62 -0.30 1.37
N ALA A 70 5.19 0.47 2.37
CA ALA A 70 3.82 0.93 2.48
C ALA A 70 3.40 1.82 1.31
N ARG A 71 4.28 2.71 0.85
CA ARG A 71 4.04 3.53 -0.37
C ARG A 71 3.90 2.66 -1.61
N ARG A 72 4.76 1.66 -1.79
CA ARG A 72 4.64 0.68 -2.90
C ARG A 72 3.35 -0.12 -2.84
N GLN A 73 2.89 -0.50 -1.66
CA GLN A 73 1.58 -1.14 -1.48
C GLN A 73 0.42 -0.24 -1.91
N GLN A 74 0.48 1.06 -1.59
CA GLN A 74 -0.51 2.03 -2.07
C GLN A 74 -0.50 2.15 -3.60
N LEU A 75 0.68 2.21 -4.23
CA LEU A 75 0.81 2.21 -5.69
C LEU A 75 0.21 0.95 -6.32
N VAL A 76 0.45 -0.23 -5.75
CA VAL A 76 -0.15 -1.48 -6.24
C VAL A 76 -1.67 -1.45 -6.14
N ILE A 77 -2.23 -0.99 -5.01
CA ILE A 77 -3.69 -0.84 -4.84
C ILE A 77 -4.27 0.13 -5.87
N GLU A 78 -3.61 1.27 -6.07
CA GLU A 78 -4.04 2.28 -7.03
C GLU A 78 -3.98 1.77 -8.48
N SER A 79 -2.95 1.00 -8.82
CA SER A 79 -2.81 0.37 -10.14
C SER A 79 -3.84 -0.74 -10.37
N ILE A 80 -4.19 -1.51 -9.33
CA ILE A 80 -5.31 -2.47 -9.39
C ILE A 80 -6.62 -1.71 -9.67
N LYS A 81 -6.88 -0.61 -8.93
CA LYS A 81 -8.04 0.25 -9.17
C LYS A 81 -8.04 0.75 -10.62
N ASN A 82 -6.95 1.36 -11.09
CA ASN A 82 -6.85 1.88 -12.46
C ASN A 82 -7.07 0.79 -13.51
N LYS A 83 -6.55 -0.43 -13.28
CA LYS A 83 -6.78 -1.57 -14.17
C LYS A 83 -8.24 -2.01 -14.20
N VAL A 84 -8.91 -2.04 -13.06
CA VAL A 84 -10.35 -2.35 -12.96
C VAL A 84 -11.19 -1.26 -13.63
N LEU A 85 -10.87 0.02 -13.41
CA LEU A 85 -11.61 1.15 -13.97
C LEU A 85 -11.43 1.32 -15.48
N SER A 86 -10.27 0.95 -16.02
CA SER A 86 -9.96 1.03 -17.46
C SER A 86 -10.47 -0.19 -18.24
N ALA A 87 -10.75 -1.29 -17.57
CA ALA A 87 -11.24 -2.50 -18.20
C ALA A 87 -12.72 -2.33 -18.59
N GLU A 88 -12.97 -1.80 -19.80
CA GLU A 88 -14.32 -1.73 -20.39
C GLU A 88 -15.03 -3.09 -20.37
N SER A 89 -14.27 -4.18 -20.41
CA SER A 89 -14.79 -5.54 -20.33
C SER A 89 -15.43 -5.90 -18.98
N LEU A 90 -15.18 -5.14 -17.90
CA LEU A 90 -15.85 -5.33 -16.61
C LEU A 90 -17.26 -4.74 -16.59
N PHE A 91 -17.66 -3.96 -17.61
CA PHE A 91 -19.08 -3.64 -17.84
C PHE A 91 -19.88 -4.83 -18.38
N ASN A 92 -19.22 -5.93 -18.75
CA ASN A 92 -19.89 -7.20 -19.02
C ASN A 92 -20.23 -7.91 -17.70
N ALA A 93 -21.52 -8.15 -17.46
CA ALA A 93 -22.03 -8.76 -16.23
C ALA A 93 -21.36 -10.10 -15.88
N ASN A 94 -21.09 -10.96 -16.86
CA ASN A 94 -20.49 -12.27 -16.61
C ASN A 94 -19.01 -12.14 -16.19
N LYS A 95 -18.24 -11.26 -16.85
CA LYS A 95 -16.84 -11.01 -16.48
C LYS A 95 -16.73 -10.41 -15.08
N TYR A 96 -17.61 -9.47 -14.76
CA TYR A 96 -17.68 -8.87 -13.44
C TYR A 96 -18.02 -9.90 -12.35
N LEU A 97 -19.04 -10.74 -12.55
CA LEU A 97 -19.39 -11.80 -11.60
C LEU A 97 -18.24 -12.78 -11.38
N ASN A 98 -17.56 -13.21 -12.46
CA ASN A 98 -16.40 -14.09 -12.34
C ASN A 98 -15.24 -13.44 -11.56
N LEU A 99 -14.97 -12.15 -11.81
CA LEU A 99 -13.95 -11.40 -11.07
C LEU A 99 -14.32 -11.28 -9.58
N TYR A 100 -15.57 -10.94 -9.27
CA TYR A 100 -16.06 -10.85 -7.90
C TYR A 100 -15.97 -12.20 -7.18
N SER A 101 -16.40 -13.29 -7.82
CA SER A 101 -16.30 -14.64 -7.25
C SER A 101 -14.86 -15.05 -6.98
N SER A 102 -13.96 -14.88 -7.95
CA SER A 102 -12.53 -15.16 -7.74
C SER A 102 -11.94 -14.34 -6.58
N TYR A 103 -12.29 -13.05 -6.49
CA TYR A 103 -11.87 -12.21 -5.37
C TYR A 103 -12.44 -12.71 -4.03
N ALA A 104 -13.74 -12.99 -3.95
CA ALA A 104 -14.40 -13.44 -2.74
C ALA A 104 -13.91 -14.82 -2.25
N ASP A 105 -13.50 -15.70 -3.16
CA ASP A 105 -12.94 -17.01 -2.83
C ASP A 105 -11.52 -16.91 -2.26
N ASN A 106 -10.78 -15.88 -2.62
CA ASN A 106 -9.37 -15.69 -2.23
C ASN A 106 -9.18 -14.57 -1.18
N VAL A 107 -10.19 -13.75 -0.92
CA VAL A 107 -10.12 -12.60 0.00
C VAL A 107 -11.30 -12.62 0.95
N LYS A 108 -10.99 -12.67 2.25
CA LYS A 108 -11.99 -12.55 3.30
C LYS A 108 -12.51 -11.11 3.36
N THR A 109 -13.77 -10.91 3.00
CA THR A 109 -14.42 -9.59 3.01
C THR A 109 -15.89 -9.70 3.43
N ASP A 110 -16.43 -8.64 4.03
CA ASP A 110 -17.87 -8.45 4.25
C ASP A 110 -18.54 -7.69 3.10
N PHE A 111 -17.76 -7.29 2.09
CA PHE A 111 -18.21 -6.58 0.90
C PHE A 111 -18.97 -7.53 -0.02
N LYS A 112 -20.31 -7.50 0.06
CA LYS A 112 -21.18 -8.41 -0.69
C LYS A 112 -21.41 -7.92 -2.12
N LEU A 113 -21.87 -8.83 -2.97
CA LEU A 113 -22.15 -8.58 -4.38
C LEU A 113 -23.07 -7.36 -4.64
N PRO A 114 -24.13 -7.10 -3.85
CA PRO A 114 -24.94 -5.89 -4.04
C PRO A 114 -24.16 -4.59 -3.86
N GLN A 115 -23.28 -4.51 -2.85
CA GLN A 115 -22.40 -3.36 -2.65
C GLN A 115 -21.43 -3.22 -3.81
N ALA A 116 -20.76 -4.31 -4.19
CA ALA A 116 -19.85 -4.31 -5.33
C ALA A 116 -20.55 -3.83 -6.63
N THR A 117 -21.79 -4.26 -6.84
CA THR A 117 -22.61 -3.86 -7.99
C THR A 117 -22.97 -2.38 -7.93
N PHE A 118 -23.28 -1.86 -6.74
CA PHE A 118 -23.50 -0.44 -6.53
C PHE A 118 -22.25 0.38 -6.87
N PHE A 119 -21.05 -0.07 -6.49
CA PHE A 119 -19.80 0.62 -6.82
C PHE A 119 -19.54 0.65 -8.34
N ILE A 120 -19.71 -0.46 -9.05
CA ILE A 120 -19.54 -0.50 -10.51
C ILE A 120 -20.59 0.35 -11.24
N LYS A 121 -21.83 0.43 -10.73
CA LYS A 121 -22.84 1.34 -11.30
C LYS A 121 -22.49 2.82 -11.13
N ASN A 122 -21.72 3.16 -10.09
CA ASN A 122 -21.29 4.53 -9.79
C ASN A 122 -19.81 4.76 -10.11
N ILE A 123 -19.25 3.96 -11.03
CA ILE A 123 -17.80 3.90 -11.25
C ILE A 123 -17.20 5.22 -11.75
N GLU A 124 -17.97 6.04 -12.46
CA GLU A 124 -17.53 7.36 -12.92
C GLU A 124 -17.27 8.32 -11.74
N GLN A 125 -18.07 8.24 -10.68
CA GLN A 125 -17.81 9.03 -9.46
C GLN A 125 -16.55 8.54 -8.76
N VAL A 126 -16.32 7.23 -8.74
CA VAL A 126 -15.13 6.60 -8.15
C VAL A 126 -13.87 6.95 -8.95
N LYS A 127 -13.95 6.95 -10.28
CA LYS A 127 -12.85 7.27 -11.20
C LYS A 127 -12.35 8.71 -11.03
N ASN A 128 -13.28 9.64 -10.79
CA ASN A 128 -12.97 11.06 -10.60
C ASN A 128 -12.70 11.42 -9.13
N GLY A 129 -12.80 10.46 -8.21
CA GLY A 129 -12.51 10.67 -6.80
C GLY A 129 -11.03 10.95 -6.55
N LYS A 130 -10.73 11.94 -5.70
CA LYS A 130 -9.37 12.19 -5.23
C LYS A 130 -8.93 11.07 -4.29
N ILE A 131 -7.78 10.47 -4.56
CA ILE A 131 -7.12 9.54 -3.63
C ILE A 131 -6.07 10.30 -2.82
N ASN A 132 -6.17 10.18 -1.51
CA ASN A 132 -5.16 10.68 -0.58
C ASN A 132 -4.39 9.48 -0.02
N ASN A 133 -3.13 9.32 -0.46
CA ASN A 133 -2.23 8.30 0.06
C ASN A 133 -1.47 8.85 1.27
N ILE A 134 -1.58 8.18 2.41
CA ILE A 134 -0.98 8.64 3.68
C ILE A 134 -0.23 7.46 4.28
N VAL A 135 1.04 7.69 4.62
CA VAL A 135 1.85 6.71 5.36
C VAL A 135 2.18 7.33 6.71
N LEU A 136 1.64 6.73 7.78
CA LEU A 136 2.00 7.11 9.14
C LEU A 136 3.43 6.64 9.40
N SER A 137 4.36 7.56 9.64
CA SER A 137 5.78 7.23 9.76
C SER A 137 6.48 7.95 10.91
N ASN A 138 7.64 7.41 11.29
CA ASN A 138 8.60 8.08 12.17
C ASN A 138 9.72 8.80 11.40
N GLU A 139 9.51 9.06 10.11
CA GLU A 139 10.37 9.96 9.35
C GLU A 139 10.28 11.37 9.93
N LYS A 140 11.29 12.21 9.65
CA LYS A 140 11.26 13.62 10.08
C LYS A 140 9.99 14.28 9.55
N TYR A 141 9.30 15.01 10.42
CA TYR A 141 8.10 15.76 10.04
C TYR A 141 8.39 16.65 8.82
N ASN A 142 7.54 16.51 7.82
CA ASN A 142 7.53 17.28 6.59
C ASN A 142 6.07 17.69 6.28
N PRO A 143 5.75 19.00 6.24
CA PRO A 143 4.40 19.48 5.95
C PRO A 143 3.87 19.05 4.57
N ASP A 144 4.76 18.77 3.62
CA ASP A 144 4.40 18.33 2.26
C ASP A 144 4.14 16.81 2.18
N ILE A 145 4.43 16.06 3.24
CA ILE A 145 4.23 14.60 3.30
C ILE A 145 3.29 14.28 4.46
N PRO A 146 1.97 14.21 4.21
CA PRO A 146 0.99 13.80 5.20
C PRO A 146 1.35 12.45 5.85
N GLY A 147 1.32 12.40 7.18
CA GLY A 147 1.66 11.21 7.96
C GLY A 147 3.12 11.13 8.42
N SER A 148 4.02 11.95 7.86
CA SER A 148 5.40 12.05 8.35
C SER A 148 5.46 12.59 9.78
N GLY A 149 6.33 12.02 10.61
CA GLY A 149 6.49 12.41 12.02
C GLY A 149 5.27 12.13 12.91
N THR A 150 4.32 11.30 12.47
CA THR A 150 3.15 10.91 13.30
C THR A 150 3.48 9.79 14.29
N LEU A 151 4.55 9.04 14.03
CA LEU A 151 5.03 7.95 14.87
C LEU A 151 6.45 8.23 15.40
N ARG A 152 6.83 7.52 16.46
CA ARG A 152 8.20 7.43 16.97
C ARG A 152 8.54 5.98 17.28
N ALA A 153 9.82 5.65 17.25
CA ALA A 153 10.28 4.37 17.79
C ALA A 153 10.16 4.37 19.33
N ASN A 154 9.91 3.21 19.89
CA ASN A 154 9.99 3.01 21.33
C ASN A 154 11.44 3.12 21.84
N THR A 155 11.61 3.66 23.05
CA THR A 155 12.91 3.76 23.73
C THR A 155 13.40 2.37 24.17
N GLN A 156 14.67 2.26 24.55
CA GLN A 156 15.18 0.98 25.09
C GLN A 156 14.45 0.57 26.38
N GLU A 157 14.14 1.53 27.25
CA GLU A 157 13.36 1.27 28.46
C GLU A 157 11.94 0.75 28.12
N GLU A 158 11.26 1.36 27.15
CA GLU A 158 9.95 0.90 26.69
C GLU A 158 10.01 -0.50 26.05
N LYS A 159 11.10 -0.80 25.33
CA LYS A 159 11.38 -2.16 24.83
C LYS A 159 11.46 -3.15 25.99
N ASP A 160 12.27 -2.87 26.99
CA ASP A 160 12.59 -3.80 28.07
C ASP A 160 11.39 -4.03 29.01
N THR A 161 10.59 -2.99 29.24
CA THR A 161 9.53 -3.00 30.27
C THR A 161 8.17 -3.46 29.75
N ILE A 162 7.70 -2.91 28.63
CA ILE A 162 6.31 -3.08 28.17
C ILE A 162 6.19 -3.71 26.78
N HIS A 163 7.27 -3.74 25.99
CA HIS A 163 7.25 -4.28 24.63
C HIS A 163 8.11 -5.54 24.44
N ARG A 164 8.50 -6.24 25.51
CA ARG A 164 9.18 -7.55 25.46
C ARG A 164 10.40 -7.57 24.54
N ASN A 165 11.21 -6.52 24.61
CA ASN A 165 12.39 -6.25 23.78
C ASN A 165 12.10 -6.15 22.26
N GLN A 166 10.87 -5.82 21.87
CA GLN A 166 10.48 -5.67 20.47
C GLN A 166 10.49 -4.21 20.03
N PHE A 167 10.89 -3.98 18.78
CA PHE A 167 10.73 -2.68 18.14
C PHE A 167 9.25 -2.41 17.85
N VAL A 168 8.74 -1.27 18.32
CA VAL A 168 7.36 -0.85 18.13
C VAL A 168 7.32 0.62 17.72
N LEU A 169 6.45 0.96 16.78
CA LEU A 169 6.12 2.34 16.45
C LEU A 169 4.96 2.81 17.32
N ILE A 170 5.15 3.91 18.03
CA ILE A 170 4.20 4.50 18.97
C ILE A 170 3.78 5.87 18.41
N PRO A 171 2.50 6.27 18.51
CA PRO A 171 2.08 7.64 18.17
C PRO A 171 2.93 8.70 18.90
N VAL A 172 3.30 9.76 18.18
CA VAL A 172 3.93 10.91 18.81
C VAL A 172 2.95 11.53 19.81
N GLY A 173 3.43 11.80 21.03
CA GLY A 173 2.59 12.26 22.15
C GLY A 173 1.95 11.13 22.96
N ASN A 174 2.17 9.86 22.61
CA ASN A 174 1.61 8.68 23.27
C ASN A 174 0.08 8.57 23.20
N THR A 175 -0.53 9.32 22.29
CA THR A 175 -1.98 9.38 22.08
C THR A 175 -2.28 9.39 20.57
N TYR A 176 -3.49 9.00 20.17
CA TYR A 176 -3.86 8.89 18.75
C TYR A 176 -4.44 10.19 18.19
N GLU A 177 -4.54 11.24 18.99
CA GLU A 177 -5.30 12.45 18.73
C GLU A 177 -4.78 13.17 17.47
N ALA A 178 -3.45 13.31 17.35
CA ALA A 178 -2.85 13.91 16.16
C ALA A 178 -3.13 13.10 14.88
N ILE A 179 -3.07 11.77 14.97
CA ILE A 179 -3.40 10.87 13.86
C ILE A 179 -4.89 10.99 13.51
N GLN A 180 -5.78 11.03 14.50
CA GLN A 180 -7.22 11.17 14.29
C GLN A 180 -7.56 12.51 13.62
N VAL A 181 -6.93 13.61 14.06
CA VAL A 181 -7.08 14.92 13.43
C VAL A 181 -6.61 14.88 11.98
N LEU A 182 -5.44 14.29 11.71
CA LEU A 182 -4.93 14.10 10.35
C LEU A 182 -5.89 13.27 9.48
N ILE A 183 -6.41 12.15 9.97
CA ILE A 183 -7.33 11.34 9.16
C ILE A 183 -8.65 12.08 8.91
N ARG A 184 -9.17 12.81 9.91
CA ARG A 184 -10.39 13.60 9.74
C ARG A 184 -10.22 14.73 8.74
N SER A 185 -9.08 15.44 8.76
CA SER A 185 -8.82 16.49 7.79
C SER A 185 -8.83 15.93 6.36
N GLN A 186 -8.20 14.77 6.17
CA GLN A 186 -8.05 14.15 4.86
C GLN A 186 -9.35 13.54 4.31
N LEU A 187 -10.28 13.17 5.18
CA LEU A 187 -11.59 12.62 4.79
C LEU A 187 -12.66 13.70 4.57
N PHE A 188 -12.60 14.82 5.29
CA PHE A 188 -13.73 15.76 5.39
C PHE A 188 -13.40 17.22 5.05
N GLU A 189 -12.14 17.62 4.82
CA GLU A 189 -11.82 19.03 4.51
C GLU A 189 -12.31 19.51 3.13
N SER A 190 -12.77 18.62 2.24
CA SER A 190 -13.42 19.03 0.99
C SER A 190 -14.81 19.65 1.17
N ASP A 191 -15.42 19.59 2.37
CA ASP A 191 -16.77 20.12 2.61
C ASP A 191 -16.79 21.58 3.10
N GLN A 192 -15.66 22.16 3.51
CA GLN A 192 -15.61 23.53 4.05
C GLN A 192 -15.50 24.62 2.96
N SER A 193 -15.18 24.27 1.71
CA SER A 193 -15.12 25.24 0.59
C SER A 193 -16.47 25.48 -0.11
N ASN A 194 -17.51 24.72 0.22
CA ASN A 194 -18.88 24.88 -0.32
C ASN A 194 -19.84 25.60 0.65
N GLN A 195 -19.33 26.19 1.74
CA GLN A 195 -20.11 26.97 2.70
C GLN A 195 -19.68 28.45 2.80
N ARG A 196 -19.15 29.04 1.72
CA ARG A 196 -18.93 30.49 1.63
C ARG A 196 -19.56 31.08 0.37
#